data_AF-A0A1H1SXF6-F1
#
_entry.id   AF-A0A1H1SXF6-F1
#
_cell.length_a   1.000
_cell.length_b   1.000
_cell.length_c   1.000
_cell.angle_alpha   90.00
_cell.angle_beta   90.00
_cell.angle_gamma   90.00
#
_symmetry.space_group_name_H-M   'P 1'
#
loop_
_entity.id
_entity.type
_entity.pdbx_description
1 polymer ?
#
loop_
_entity_poly.entity_id
_entity_poly.type
_entity_poly.pdbx_seq_one_letter_code
_entity_poly.pdbx_strand_id
1 'polypeptide(L)'
;MKKLILLIILFSAFAAEAQYGNGYGSQQRRRQSDMMQTQEKAPEPNFEIEKYLGIVIYNIEKAAKKTKIKLSSKEGKLFSKALTEYNKDIKDITRINSFLLRSTKETVENFQKVSAKSGDFSNRTEVIKTMNDNLKPISNTLKKEDIKLDATMKSILSEKQYKKWIKYNRKLYKIFPKEGEEEE
;
A
#
# COMPACT_ATOMS: atom_id res chain seq x y z
N MET A 1 14.80 -38.13 27.25
CA MET A 1 14.40 -38.02 25.82
C MET A 1 13.69 -39.29 25.42
N LYS A 2 12.48 -39.20 24.86
CA LYS A 2 11.60 -40.25 24.26
C LYS A 2 10.10 -39.95 24.43
N LYS A 3 9.73 -38.84 25.11
CA LYS A 3 8.37 -38.26 25.09
C LYS A 3 8.05 -37.44 23.82
N LEU A 4 8.83 -37.62 22.75
CA LEU A 4 8.71 -36.87 21.48
C LEU A 4 8.41 -37.76 20.26
N ILE A 5 8.07 -39.03 20.46
CA ILE A 5 7.78 -39.97 19.35
C ILE A 5 6.26 -40.20 19.18
N LEU A 6 5.44 -39.84 20.17
CA LEU A 6 3.99 -40.15 20.17
C LEU A 6 3.10 -39.08 19.50
N LEU A 7 3.68 -37.99 18.97
CA LEU A 7 2.92 -36.88 18.37
C LEU A 7 2.95 -36.83 16.83
N ILE A 8 3.72 -37.72 16.18
CA ILE A 8 3.88 -37.74 14.71
C ILE A 8 2.87 -38.69 14.03
N ILE A 9 2.22 -39.58 14.78
CA ILE A 9 1.34 -40.64 14.23
C ILE A 9 -0.12 -40.18 14.08
N LEU A 10 -0.51 -39.03 14.65
CA LEU A 10 -1.92 -38.59 14.65
C LEU A 10 -2.32 -37.68 13.47
N PHE A 11 -1.41 -37.29 12.58
CA PHE A 11 -1.70 -36.38 11.46
C PHE A 11 -1.77 -37.05 10.07
N SER A 12 -1.48 -38.35 9.96
CA SER A 12 -1.51 -39.10 8.69
C SER A 12 -2.86 -39.74 8.34
N ALA A 13 -3.90 -39.56 9.17
CA ALA A 13 -5.20 -40.21 8.99
C ALA A 13 -6.26 -39.40 8.21
N PHE A 14 -5.91 -38.26 7.59
CA PHE A 14 -6.84 -37.46 6.77
C PHE A 14 -6.48 -37.37 5.28
N ALA A 15 -5.57 -38.22 4.78
CA ALA A 15 -5.19 -38.25 3.37
C ALA A 15 -5.59 -39.54 2.64
N ALA A 16 -6.55 -40.31 3.17
CA ALA A 16 -7.07 -41.51 2.51
C ALA A 16 -8.60 -41.39 2.38
N GLU A 17 -9.09 -41.65 1.16
CA GLU A 17 -10.43 -41.42 0.61
C GLU A 17 -10.65 -39.98 0.11
N ALA A 18 -10.71 -39.69 -1.20
CA ALA A 18 -11.40 -40.40 -2.26
C ALA A 18 -10.62 -40.38 -3.59
N GLN A 19 -9.91 -41.47 -3.89
CA GLN A 19 -9.77 -41.94 -5.26
C GLN A 19 -10.76 -43.08 -5.45
N TYR A 20 -12.03 -42.75 -5.65
CA TYR A 20 -13.03 -43.67 -6.18
C TYR A 20 -13.69 -43.01 -7.40
N GLY A 21 -13.38 -43.56 -8.57
CA GLY A 21 -13.89 -43.16 -9.87
C GLY A 21 -13.50 -44.20 -10.90
N ASN A 22 -14.18 -45.35 -10.84
CA ASN A 22 -14.04 -46.47 -11.74
C ASN A 22 -14.70 -46.17 -13.09
N GLY A 23 -14.07 -46.56 -14.20
CA GLY A 23 -14.76 -47.00 -15.42
C GLY A 23 -14.87 -46.02 -16.59
N TYR A 24 -14.25 -46.42 -17.71
CA TYR A 24 -14.55 -46.07 -19.10
C TYR A 24 -14.28 -44.63 -19.58
N GLY A 25 -13.18 -44.48 -20.33
CA GLY A 25 -12.90 -43.24 -21.06
C GLY A 25 -11.48 -43.12 -21.61
N SER A 26 -10.86 -44.22 -22.06
CA SER A 26 -9.74 -44.14 -22.98
C SER A 26 -10.24 -43.52 -24.30
N GLN A 27 -9.51 -42.51 -24.79
CA GLN A 27 -9.67 -41.83 -26.10
C GLN A 27 -10.54 -40.56 -26.15
N GLN A 28 -10.27 -39.54 -25.31
CA GLN A 28 -10.71 -38.18 -25.66
C GLN A 28 -9.92 -37.02 -25.03
N ARG A 29 -8.65 -37.24 -24.63
CA ARG A 29 -7.73 -36.15 -24.23
C ARG A 29 -6.49 -36.05 -25.11
N ARG A 30 -6.69 -36.11 -26.43
CA ARG A 30 -5.68 -35.71 -27.44
C ARG A 30 -6.20 -34.60 -28.37
N ARG A 31 -7.14 -33.78 -27.90
CA ARG A 31 -7.68 -32.64 -28.65
C ARG A 31 -8.04 -31.49 -27.74
N GLN A 32 -7.04 -30.84 -27.16
CA GLN A 32 -7.05 -29.42 -26.78
C GLN A 32 -5.81 -29.11 -25.94
N SER A 33 -4.73 -28.68 -26.60
CA SER A 33 -3.85 -27.66 -26.03
C SER A 33 -2.91 -27.07 -27.09
N ASP A 34 -3.44 -26.76 -28.27
CA ASP A 34 -2.85 -25.73 -29.14
C ASP A 34 -3.83 -24.54 -29.19
N MET A 35 -4.42 -24.18 -28.04
CA MET A 35 -4.78 -22.78 -27.89
C MET A 35 -3.46 -22.07 -27.70
N MET A 36 -2.94 -21.45 -28.78
CA MET A 36 -2.01 -20.35 -28.63
C MET A 36 -2.69 -19.38 -27.68
N GLN A 37 -2.35 -19.45 -26.39
CA GLN A 37 -2.65 -18.38 -25.48
C GLN A 37 -1.92 -17.20 -26.10
N THR A 38 -2.68 -16.27 -26.68
CA THR A 38 -2.18 -14.94 -26.97
C THR A 38 -1.49 -14.52 -25.68
N GLN A 39 -0.15 -14.49 -25.66
CA GLN A 39 0.60 -14.09 -24.48
C GLN A 39 0.13 -12.69 -24.16
N GLU A 40 -0.76 -12.57 -23.18
CA GLU A 40 -1.26 -11.31 -22.73
C GLU A 40 -0.03 -10.58 -22.20
N LYS A 41 0.37 -9.52 -22.92
CA LYS A 41 1.59 -8.79 -22.60
C LYS A 41 1.46 -8.35 -21.15
N ALA A 42 2.44 -8.71 -20.32
CA ALA A 42 2.46 -8.30 -18.93
C ALA A 42 2.26 -6.77 -18.86
N PRO A 43 1.42 -6.28 -17.93
CA PRO A 43 1.15 -4.86 -17.81
C PRO A 43 2.45 -4.08 -17.60
N GLU A 44 2.52 -2.88 -18.15
CA GLU A 44 3.70 -2.04 -17.95
C GLU A 44 3.85 -1.71 -16.46
N PRO A 45 5.10 -1.65 -15.94
CA PRO A 45 5.31 -1.31 -14.56
C PRO A 45 4.76 0.10 -14.26
N ASN A 46 4.02 0.22 -13.16
CA ASN A 46 3.48 1.49 -12.68
C ASN A 46 3.83 1.66 -11.20
N PHE A 47 4.94 2.31 -10.92
CA PHE A 47 5.36 2.58 -9.56
C PHE A 47 4.60 3.80 -9.01
N GLU A 48 3.65 3.53 -8.11
CA GLU A 48 2.84 4.54 -7.41
C GLU A 48 3.66 5.24 -6.31
N ILE A 49 4.60 6.10 -6.71
CA ILE A 49 5.50 6.81 -5.79
C ILE A 49 4.77 7.64 -4.73
N GLU A 50 3.63 8.24 -5.09
CA GLU A 50 2.81 9.02 -4.16
C GLU A 50 2.27 8.14 -3.02
N LYS A 51 1.81 6.93 -3.35
CA LYS A 51 1.34 5.95 -2.37
C LYS A 51 2.48 5.42 -1.51
N TYR A 52 3.64 5.18 -2.10
CA TYR A 52 4.84 4.77 -1.38
C TYR A 52 5.24 5.83 -0.33
N LEU A 53 5.14 7.11 -0.68
CA LEU A 53 5.43 8.23 0.21
C LEU A 53 4.28 8.63 1.15
N GLY A 54 3.09 8.02 1.02
CA GLY A 54 1.91 8.40 1.80
C GLY A 54 1.38 9.81 1.48
N ILE A 55 1.64 10.32 0.27
CA ILE A 55 1.14 11.60 -0.22
C ILE A 55 -0.38 11.48 -0.40
N VAL A 56 -1.12 12.34 0.30
CA VAL A 56 -2.58 12.37 0.23
C VAL A 56 -3.05 13.82 0.12
N ILE A 57 -3.83 14.11 -0.92
CA ILE A 57 -4.58 15.36 -1.05
C ILE A 57 -6.04 15.08 -0.75
N TYR A 58 -6.56 15.66 0.34
CA TYR A 58 -7.91 15.39 0.80
C TYR A 58 -8.94 16.19 0.00
N ASN A 59 -9.98 15.50 -0.47
CA ASN A 59 -11.24 16.17 -0.78
C ASN A 59 -11.96 16.45 0.56
N ILE A 60 -12.12 17.73 0.90
CA ILE A 60 -12.61 18.18 2.21
C ILE A 60 -14.05 17.70 2.45
N GLU A 61 -14.93 17.79 1.45
CA GLU A 61 -16.33 17.33 1.57
C GLU A 61 -16.40 15.82 1.81
N LYS A 62 -15.62 15.05 1.06
CA LYS A 62 -15.53 13.59 1.21
C LYS A 62 -14.98 13.23 2.59
N ALA A 63 -13.91 13.90 3.02
CA ALA A 63 -13.32 13.71 4.35
C ALA A 63 -14.35 14.00 5.44
N ALA A 64 -15.06 15.14 5.34
CA ALA A 64 -16.09 15.52 6.29
C ALA A 64 -17.25 14.51 6.35
N LYS A 65 -17.70 14.01 5.19
CA LYS A 65 -18.73 12.96 5.10
C LYS A 65 -18.28 11.65 5.76
N LYS A 66 -17.00 11.28 5.62
CA LYS A 66 -16.43 10.06 6.21
C LYS A 66 -16.24 10.19 7.72
N THR A 67 -15.82 11.36 8.22
CA THR A 67 -15.69 11.64 9.65
C THR A 67 -17.02 11.94 10.32
N LYS A 68 -18.07 12.28 9.56
CA LYS A 68 -19.38 12.73 10.02
C LYS A 68 -19.31 14.06 10.78
N ILE A 69 -18.43 14.96 10.35
CA ILE A 69 -18.42 16.36 10.82
C ILE A 69 -19.27 17.23 9.89
N LYS A 70 -20.03 18.16 10.46
CA LYS A 70 -20.81 19.14 9.69
C LYS A 70 -19.91 20.33 9.40
N LEU A 71 -19.64 20.62 8.13
CA LEU A 71 -18.76 21.74 7.72
C LEU A 71 -19.27 23.12 8.16
N SER A 72 -20.56 23.27 8.43
CA SER A 72 -21.15 24.50 8.96
C SER A 72 -20.86 24.74 10.45
N SER A 73 -20.45 23.72 11.22
CA SER A 73 -20.14 23.88 12.65
C SER A 73 -18.80 24.61 12.85
N LYS A 74 -18.56 25.08 14.07
CA LYS A 74 -17.28 25.72 14.44
C LYS A 74 -16.10 24.77 14.19
N GLU A 75 -16.22 23.53 14.65
CA GLU A 75 -15.24 22.46 14.46
C GLU A 75 -15.12 22.09 12.98
N GLY A 76 -16.23 22.07 12.23
CA GLY A 76 -16.25 21.81 10.80
C GLY A 76 -15.46 22.84 9.99
N LYS A 77 -15.54 24.12 10.38
CA LYS A 77 -14.74 25.19 9.77
C LYS A 77 -13.24 25.02 10.07
N LEU A 78 -12.89 24.68 11.31
CA LEU A 78 -11.49 24.40 11.71
C LEU A 78 -10.94 23.17 10.98
N PHE A 79 -11.73 22.10 10.86
CA PHE A 79 -11.41 20.90 10.10
C PHE A 79 -11.14 21.23 8.63
N SER A 80 -12.02 22.00 7.99
CA SER A 80 -11.86 22.43 6.60
C SER A 80 -10.58 23.24 6.40
N LYS A 81 -10.31 24.19 7.32
CA LYS A 81 -9.11 25.02 7.29
C LYS A 81 -7.84 24.17 7.42
N ALA A 82 -7.78 23.28 8.41
CA ALA A 82 -6.64 22.40 8.63
C ALA A 82 -6.33 21.52 7.40
N LEU A 83 -7.35 20.95 6.76
CA LEU A 83 -7.15 20.18 5.52
C LEU A 83 -6.74 21.04 4.33
N THR A 84 -7.22 22.29 4.25
CA THR A 84 -6.83 23.22 3.19
C THR A 84 -5.36 23.58 3.30
N GLU A 85 -4.90 23.92 4.51
CA GLU A 85 -3.51 24.25 4.80
C GLU A 85 -2.60 23.04 4.53
N TYR A 86 -2.92 21.89 5.11
CA TYR A 86 -2.18 20.66 4.86
C TYR A 86 -2.12 20.30 3.37
N ASN A 87 -3.24 20.36 2.64
CA ASN A 87 -3.24 20.07 1.20
C ASN A 87 -2.34 21.02 0.41
N LYS A 88 -2.26 22.29 0.81
CA LYS A 88 -1.36 23.27 0.19
C LYS A 88 0.09 22.88 0.46
N ASP A 89 0.43 22.61 1.71
CA ASP A 89 1.80 22.27 2.12
C ASP A 89 2.28 20.99 1.40
N ILE A 90 1.45 19.94 1.34
CA ILE A 90 1.77 18.71 0.61
C ILE A 90 1.94 18.96 -0.90
N LYS A 91 1.09 19.80 -1.52
CA LYS A 91 1.25 20.16 -2.93
C LYS A 91 2.54 20.92 -3.18
N ASP A 92 2.90 21.85 -2.30
CA ASP A 92 4.13 22.62 -2.40
C ASP A 92 5.36 21.72 -2.25
N ILE A 93 5.39 20.82 -1.24
CA ILE A 93 6.43 19.80 -1.07
C ILE A 93 6.54 18.93 -2.33
N THR A 94 5.42 18.43 -2.85
CA THR A 94 5.40 17.56 -4.03
C THR A 94 5.92 18.31 -5.27
N ARG A 95 5.53 19.57 -5.46
CA ARG A 95 5.97 20.41 -6.58
C ARG A 95 7.47 20.67 -6.53
N ILE A 96 7.98 21.07 -5.36
CA ILE A 96 9.42 21.34 -5.14
C ILE A 96 10.26 20.10 -5.45
N ASN A 97 9.76 18.92 -5.08
CA ASN A 97 10.47 17.65 -5.26
C ASN A 97 10.11 16.90 -6.56
N SER A 98 9.30 17.50 -7.43
CA SER A 98 8.73 16.83 -8.60
C SER A 98 9.76 16.16 -9.52
N PHE A 99 10.91 16.81 -9.72
CA PHE A 99 12.00 16.26 -10.51
C PHE A 99 12.55 14.96 -9.90
N LEU A 100 12.86 14.96 -8.60
CA LEU A 100 13.40 13.80 -7.90
C LEU A 100 12.38 12.65 -7.81
N LEU A 101 11.10 12.98 -7.61
CA LEU A 101 10.01 12.00 -7.63
C LEU A 101 9.91 11.32 -8.99
N ARG A 102 9.95 12.10 -10.07
CA ARG A 102 9.89 11.58 -11.44
C ARG A 102 11.10 10.72 -11.78
N SER A 103 12.32 11.18 -11.51
CA SER A 103 13.53 10.43 -11.82
C SER A 103 13.63 9.12 -11.03
N THR A 104 13.20 9.13 -9.76
CA THR A 104 13.14 7.94 -8.92
C THR A 104 12.13 6.94 -9.47
N LYS A 105 10.94 7.41 -9.86
CA LYS A 105 9.91 6.58 -10.49
C LYS A 105 10.42 5.92 -11.77
N GLU A 106 11.00 6.71 -12.67
CA GLU A 106 11.55 6.22 -13.94
C GLU A 106 12.64 5.17 -13.70
N THR A 107 13.52 5.36 -12.71
CA THR A 107 14.57 4.39 -12.35
C THR A 107 13.97 3.04 -11.95
N VAL A 108 12.96 3.05 -11.07
CA VAL A 108 12.29 1.84 -10.58
C VAL A 108 11.53 1.13 -11.70
N GLU A 109 10.78 1.88 -12.52
CA GLU A 109 10.00 1.32 -13.63
C GLU A 109 10.90 0.75 -14.74
N ASN A 110 12.02 1.42 -15.03
CA ASN A 110 13.02 0.92 -15.98
C ASN A 110 13.66 -0.37 -15.48
N PHE A 111 14.03 -0.44 -14.20
CA PHE A 111 14.52 -1.68 -13.59
C PHE A 111 13.48 -2.81 -13.71
N GLN A 112 12.23 -2.56 -13.31
CA GLN A 112 11.14 -3.54 -13.41
C GLN A 112 10.95 -4.03 -14.85
N LYS A 113 11.03 -3.14 -15.84
CA LYS A 113 10.89 -3.46 -17.26
C LYS A 113 12.05 -4.29 -17.79
N VAL A 114 13.29 -3.97 -17.42
CA VAL A 114 14.49 -4.73 -17.82
C VAL A 114 14.48 -6.12 -17.19
N SER A 115 14.20 -6.20 -15.88
CA SER A 115 14.15 -7.48 -15.17
C SER A 115 13.02 -8.39 -15.64
N ALA A 116 11.84 -7.83 -15.97
CA ALA A 116 10.74 -8.61 -16.53
C ALA A 116 11.09 -9.24 -17.89
N LYS A 117 11.94 -8.58 -18.69
CA LYS A 117 12.38 -9.09 -20.00
C LYS A 117 13.55 -10.06 -19.92
N SER A 118 14.52 -9.76 -19.07
CA SER A 118 15.78 -10.50 -18.96
C SER A 118 15.73 -11.67 -17.96
N GLY A 119 14.80 -11.63 -17.00
CA GLY A 119 14.81 -12.51 -15.83
C GLY A 119 15.89 -12.17 -14.81
N ASP A 120 16.70 -11.13 -15.03
CA ASP A 120 17.77 -10.72 -14.12
C ASP A 120 17.26 -9.73 -13.07
N PHE A 121 17.43 -10.09 -11.80
CA PHE A 121 17.04 -9.28 -10.64
C PHE A 121 18.22 -8.95 -9.72
N SER A 122 19.46 -9.18 -10.16
CA SER A 122 20.69 -8.97 -9.38
C SER A 122 20.77 -7.57 -8.76
N ASN A 123 20.39 -6.55 -9.52
CA ASN A 123 20.46 -5.14 -9.08
C ASN A 123 19.28 -4.67 -8.21
N ARG A 124 18.33 -5.55 -7.86
CA ARG A 124 17.12 -5.18 -7.09
C ARG A 124 17.46 -4.44 -5.79
N THR A 125 18.41 -4.97 -5.03
CA THR A 125 18.78 -4.42 -3.72
C THR A 125 19.34 -3.01 -3.84
N GLU A 126 20.19 -2.76 -4.83
CA GLU A 126 20.80 -1.45 -5.07
C GLU A 126 19.75 -0.42 -5.51
N VAL A 127 18.83 -0.80 -6.40
CA VAL A 127 17.74 0.06 -6.86
C VAL A 127 16.83 0.45 -5.68
N ILE A 128 16.44 -0.51 -4.84
CA ILE A 128 15.61 -0.23 -3.66
C ILE A 128 16.35 0.67 -2.68
N LYS A 129 17.63 0.42 -2.41
CA LYS A 129 18.44 1.24 -1.50
C LYS A 129 18.52 2.69 -2.01
N THR A 130 18.89 2.88 -3.27
CA THR A 130 19.01 4.20 -3.89
C THR A 130 17.68 4.95 -3.88
N MET A 131 16.58 4.26 -4.21
CA MET A 131 15.23 4.82 -4.09
C MET A 131 14.94 5.28 -2.66
N ASN A 132 15.18 4.42 -1.65
CA ASN A 132 14.92 4.75 -0.26
C ASN A 132 15.77 5.95 0.21
N ASP A 133 17.06 5.97 -0.13
CA ASP A 133 17.99 7.04 0.25
C ASP A 133 17.57 8.39 -0.36
N ASN A 134 17.21 8.39 -1.65
CA ASN A 134 16.73 9.58 -2.36
C ASN A 134 15.42 10.11 -1.77
N LEU A 135 14.51 9.21 -1.39
CA LEU A 135 13.17 9.57 -0.93
C LEU A 135 13.11 9.86 0.58
N LYS A 136 14.11 9.45 1.36
CA LYS A 136 14.14 9.63 2.83
C LYS A 136 13.94 11.08 3.27
N PRO A 137 14.60 12.10 2.69
CA PRO A 137 14.38 13.49 3.10
C PRO A 137 12.94 13.97 2.85
N ILE A 138 12.34 13.55 1.73
CA ILE A 138 10.95 13.88 1.37
C ILE A 138 10.00 13.18 2.34
N SER A 139 10.21 11.88 2.58
CA SER A 139 9.41 11.08 3.51
C SER A 139 9.41 11.69 4.91
N ASN A 140 10.58 12.09 5.41
CA ASN A 140 10.70 12.73 6.72
C ASN A 140 9.96 14.07 6.80
N THR A 141 9.98 14.85 5.71
CA THR A 141 9.25 16.13 5.63
C THR A 141 7.73 15.88 5.63
N LEU A 142 7.25 14.92 4.85
CA LEU A 142 5.84 14.53 4.82
C LEU A 142 5.36 14.01 6.19
N LYS A 143 6.16 13.17 6.86
CA LYS A 143 5.85 12.65 8.20
C LYS A 143 5.64 13.78 9.22
N LYS A 144 6.41 14.86 9.16
CA LYS A 144 6.24 16.02 10.06
C LYS A 144 4.89 16.70 9.85
N GLU A 145 4.49 16.92 8.60
CA GLU A 145 3.16 17.49 8.29
C GLU A 145 2.03 16.54 8.71
N ASP A 146 2.24 15.23 8.58
CA ASP A 146 1.27 14.21 9.00
C ASP A 146 1.04 14.20 10.51
N ILE A 147 2.12 14.28 11.30
CA ILE A 147 2.05 14.35 12.77
C ILE A 147 1.32 15.62 13.20
N LYS A 148 1.65 16.76 12.57
CA LYS A 148 0.99 18.05 12.83
C LYS A 148 -0.51 17.99 12.50
N LEU A 149 -0.86 17.38 11.37
CA LEU A 149 -2.25 17.17 10.98
C LEU A 149 -2.98 16.28 11.99
N ASP A 150 -2.37 15.17 12.40
CA ASP A 150 -2.97 14.23 13.35
C ASP A 150 -3.26 14.88 14.70
N ALA A 151 -2.29 15.60 15.26
CA ALA A 151 -2.46 16.36 16.50
C ALA A 151 -3.59 17.41 16.38
N THR A 152 -3.66 18.09 15.24
CA THR A 152 -4.73 19.05 14.94
C THR A 152 -6.09 18.35 14.87
N MET A 153 -6.18 17.20 14.22
CA MET A 153 -7.42 16.43 14.09
C MET A 153 -7.89 15.84 15.43
N LYS A 154 -6.97 15.40 16.29
CA LYS A 154 -7.29 14.95 17.66
C LYS A 154 -7.91 16.06 18.50
N SER A 155 -7.44 17.30 18.37
CA SER A 155 -7.98 18.42 19.18
C SER A 155 -9.34 18.94 18.67
N ILE A 156 -9.63 18.80 17.38
CA ILE A 156 -10.87 19.30 16.76
C ILE A 156 -11.98 18.25 16.80
N LEU A 157 -11.66 16.98 16.61
CA LEU A 157 -12.65 15.91 16.45
C LEU A 157 -13.01 15.25 17.78
N SER A 158 -14.28 14.92 17.96
CA SER A 158 -14.67 13.99 19.04
C SER A 158 -14.03 12.62 18.82
N GLU A 159 -13.87 11.84 19.89
CA GLU A 159 -13.26 10.51 19.84
C GLU A 159 -13.88 9.60 18.76
N LYS A 160 -15.21 9.61 18.62
CA LYS A 160 -15.94 8.83 17.60
C LYS A 160 -15.64 9.32 16.18
N GLN A 161 -15.47 10.63 15.98
CA GLN A 161 -15.13 11.21 14.68
C GLN A 161 -13.65 10.97 14.35
N TYR A 162 -12.76 11.08 15.33
CA TYR A 162 -11.35 10.80 15.19
C TYR A 162 -11.08 9.33 14.83
N LYS A 163 -11.77 8.36 15.47
CA LYS A 163 -11.70 6.94 15.04
C LYS A 163 -12.11 6.75 13.58
N LYS A 164 -13.11 7.49 13.08
CA LYS A 164 -13.52 7.47 11.67
C LYS A 164 -12.48 8.13 10.77
N TRP A 165 -11.84 9.20 11.23
CA TRP A 165 -10.72 9.87 10.54
C TRP A 165 -9.56 8.90 10.33
N ILE A 166 -9.12 8.19 11.38
CA ILE A 166 -8.07 7.18 11.27
C ILE A 166 -8.47 6.04 10.32
N LYS A 167 -9.71 5.53 10.41
CA LYS A 167 -10.22 4.51 9.49
C LYS A 167 -10.26 4.99 8.04
N TYR A 168 -10.57 6.27 7.80
CA TYR A 168 -10.57 6.86 6.47
C TYR A 168 -9.14 6.94 5.90
N ASN A 169 -8.17 7.37 6.71
CA ASN A 169 -6.78 7.49 6.30
C ASN A 169 -6.10 6.17 5.98
N ARG A 170 -6.39 5.11 6.75
CA ARG A 170 -5.91 3.76 6.42
C ARG A 170 -6.33 3.29 5.02
N LYS A 171 -7.51 3.70 4.54
CA LYS A 171 -7.98 3.39 3.18
C LYS A 171 -7.26 4.19 2.09
N LEU A 172 -6.57 5.26 2.46
CA LEU A 172 -5.73 6.07 1.60
C LEU A 172 -4.24 5.69 1.73
N TYR A 173 -3.95 4.56 2.38
CA TYR A 173 -2.58 4.10 2.68
C TYR A 173 -1.78 5.06 3.56
N LYS A 174 -2.48 5.92 4.31
CA LYS A 174 -1.88 6.85 5.26
C LYS A 174 -2.05 6.33 6.68
N ILE A 175 -0.93 6.14 7.37
CA ILE A 175 -0.88 5.64 8.74
C ILE A 175 -0.19 6.70 9.58
N PHE A 176 -0.89 7.20 10.59
CA PHE A 176 -0.30 8.09 11.59
C PHE A 176 0.40 7.24 12.65
N PRO A 177 1.59 7.66 13.14
CA PRO A 177 2.28 6.96 14.21
C PRO A 177 1.41 6.89 15.46
N LYS A 178 1.52 5.80 16.23
CA LYS A 178 0.87 5.72 17.53
C LYS A 178 1.65 6.60 18.51
N GLU A 179 0.93 7.21 19.47
CA GLU A 179 1.58 7.99 20.53
C GLU A 179 2.61 7.12 21.26
N GLY A 180 3.88 7.57 21.28
CA GLY A 180 5.00 6.86 21.89
C GLY A 180 5.86 6.03 20.93
N GLU A 181 5.48 5.88 19.66
CA GLU A 181 6.31 5.28 18.61
C GLU A 181 6.97 6.42 17.81
N GLU A 182 7.91 7.14 18.42
CA GLU A 182 8.96 7.80 17.63
C GLU A 182 9.93 6.69 17.19
N GLU A 183 9.73 6.15 15.99
CA GLU A 183 10.68 5.21 15.40
C GLU A 183 12.01 5.96 15.17
N GLU A 184 13.04 5.54 15.91
CA GLU A 184 14.46 5.93 15.78
C GLU A 184 14.98 5.93 14.33
#